data_AF-A0A7R9LL87-F1
#
_entry.id   AF-A0A7R9LL87-F1
#
_cell.length_a   1.000
_cell.length_b   1.000
_cell.length_c   1.000
_cell.angle_alpha   90.00
_cell.angle_beta   90.00
_cell.angle_gamma   90.00
#
_symmetry.space_group_name_H-M   'P 1'
#
loop_
_entity.id
_entity.type
_entity.pdbx_description
1 polymer ?
#
loop_
_entity_poly.entity_id
_entity_poly.type
_entity_poly.pdbx_seq_one_letter_code
_entity_poly.pdbx_strand_id
1 'polypeptide(L)'
;MDNYLENCRKHLVTLSEWSEPIELVVGNESCDLDSAVSAVGLAFIKHTEYNKVESNNRLVIPVLNTTRNELQLKTEVIFWFENSVHLSRDD
;
A
#
# COMPACT_ATOMS: atom_id res chain seq x y z
N MET A 1 1.16 -2.25 10.73
CA MET A 1 1.14 -1.75 9.35
C MET A 1 2.18 -2.48 8.51
N ASP A 2 3.41 -2.62 9.00
CA ASP A 2 4.53 -3.27 8.31
C ASP A 2 4.20 -4.68 7.81
N ASN A 3 3.67 -5.56 8.67
CA ASN A 3 3.24 -6.91 8.27
C ASN A 3 2.15 -6.90 7.18
N TYR A 4 1.28 -5.89 7.18
CA TYR A 4 0.27 -5.75 6.13
C TYR A 4 0.90 -5.37 4.79
N LEU A 5 1.84 -4.42 4.77
CA LEU A 5 2.55 -4.02 3.56
C LEU A 5 3.45 -5.14 3.02
N GLU A 6 4.11 -5.89 3.90
CA GLU A 6 4.88 -7.08 3.52
C GLU A 6 3.96 -8.15 2.89
N ASN A 7 2.76 -8.36 3.45
CA ASN A 7 1.77 -9.25 2.87
C ASN A 7 1.25 -8.74 1.52
N CYS A 8 1.02 -7.43 1.35
CA CYS A 8 0.67 -6.86 0.05
C CYS A 8 1.75 -7.22 -0.99
N ARG A 9 3.03 -7.04 -0.64
CA ARG A 9 4.15 -7.40 -1.52
C ARG A 9 4.15 -8.89 -1.90
N LYS A 10 3.91 -9.78 -0.94
CA LYS A 10 3.84 -11.23 -1.21
C LYS A 10 2.70 -11.55 -2.20
N HIS A 11 1.52 -10.96 -2.00
CA HIS A 11 0.38 -11.17 -2.90
C HIS A 11 0.58 -10.54 -4.28
N LEU A 12 1.35 -9.46 -4.41
CA LEU A 12 1.71 -8.89 -5.72
C LEU A 12 2.51 -9.89 -6.58
N VAL A 13 3.31 -10.77 -5.97
CA VAL A 13 4.06 -11.81 -6.69
C VAL A 13 3.15 -12.95 -7.15
N THR A 14 2.14 -13.30 -6.36
CA THR A 14 1.19 -14.39 -6.66
C THR A 14 -0.15 -13.88 -7.19
N LEU A 15 -0.18 -12.65 -7.72
CA LEU A 15 -1.43 -11.96 -8.07
C LEU A 15 -2.20 -12.67 -9.19
N SER A 16 -1.49 -13.39 -10.07
CA SER A 16 -2.09 -14.21 -11.13
C SER A 16 -2.92 -15.39 -10.61
N GLU A 17 -2.69 -15.80 -9.36
CA GLU A 17 -3.38 -16.93 -8.70
C GLU A 17 -4.56 -16.44 -7.86
N TRP A 18 -4.74 -15.12 -7.73
CA TRP A 18 -5.77 -14.52 -6.90
C TRP A 18 -7.12 -14.49 -7.64
N SER A 19 -8.13 -15.18 -7.11
CA SER A 19 -9.47 -15.30 -7.71
C SER A 19 -10.48 -14.27 -7.24
N GLU A 20 -10.22 -13.63 -6.09
CA GLU A 20 -11.15 -12.71 -5.45
C GLU A 20 -10.93 -11.26 -5.93
N PRO A 21 -11.92 -10.36 -5.76
CA PRO A 21 -11.74 -8.95 -6.10
C PRO A 21 -10.55 -8.32 -5.36
N ILE A 22 -9.76 -7.54 -6.10
CA ILE A 22 -8.68 -6.72 -5.57
C ILE A 22 -9.17 -5.27 -5.51
N GLU A 23 -8.99 -4.64 -4.35
CA GLU A 23 -9.32 -3.25 -4.14
C GLU A 23 -8.05 -2.41 -4.08
N LEU A 24 -7.91 -1.47 -5.01
CA LEU A 24 -6.78 -0.53 -5.03
C LEU A 24 -7.18 0.76 -4.33
N VAL A 25 -6.35 1.21 -3.40
CA VAL A 25 -6.50 2.51 -2.75
C VAL A 25 -5.39 3.41 -3.27
N VAL A 26 -5.78 4.41 -4.05
CA VAL A 26 -4.84 5.26 -4.78
C VAL A 26 -4.97 6.70 -4.30
N GLY A 27 -3.84 7.34 -4.00
CA GLY A 27 -3.77 8.78 -3.73
C GLY A 27 -3.93 9.62 -5.02
N ASN A 28 -3.90 10.94 -4.89
CA ASN A 28 -3.84 11.80 -6.07
C ASN A 28 -2.45 11.73 -6.75
N GLU A 29 -2.35 12.29 -7.94
CA GLU A 29 -1.15 12.35 -8.79
C GLU A 29 -0.02 13.24 -8.25
N SER A 30 -0.32 14.13 -7.29
CA SER A 30 0.73 14.93 -6.65
C SER A 30 1.68 14.01 -5.88
N CYS A 31 1.18 12.89 -5.36
CA CYS A 31 1.88 11.96 -4.48
C CYS A 31 2.71 12.69 -3.42
N ASP A 32 2.11 13.73 -2.83
CA ASP A 32 2.58 14.36 -1.60
C ASP A 32 2.44 13.41 -0.40
N LEU A 33 3.05 13.79 0.72
CA LEU A 33 3.00 12.99 1.95
C LEU A 33 1.58 12.67 2.37
N ASP A 34 0.67 13.64 2.29
CA ASP A 34 -0.73 13.46 2.69
C ASP A 34 -1.42 12.38 1.85
N SER A 35 -1.22 12.39 0.54
CA SER A 35 -1.79 11.40 -0.37
C SER A 35 -1.19 10.01 -0.17
N ALA A 36 0.13 9.93 0.05
CA ALA A 36 0.82 8.68 0.31
C ALA A 36 0.37 8.02 1.62
N VAL A 37 0.39 8.79 2.72
CA VAL A 37 -0.02 8.33 4.05
C VAL A 37 -1.50 7.97 4.07
N SER A 38 -2.35 8.77 3.43
CA SER A 38 -3.79 8.52 3.36
C SER A 38 -4.11 7.23 2.59
N ALA A 39 -3.43 6.99 1.47
CA ALA A 39 -3.61 5.76 0.70
C ALA A 39 -3.23 4.52 1.53
N VAL A 40 -2.06 4.54 2.17
CA VAL A 40 -1.59 3.45 3.04
C VAL A 40 -2.51 3.24 4.24
N GLY A 41 -2.89 4.33 4.92
CA GLY A 41 -3.74 4.30 6.10
C GLY A 41 -5.13 3.75 5.79
N LEU A 42 -5.78 4.24 4.75
CA LEU A 42 -7.10 3.79 4.35
C LEU A 42 -7.09 2.32 3.89
N ALA A 43 -6.07 1.90 3.12
CA ALA A 43 -5.92 0.52 2.70
C ALA A 43 -5.77 -0.43 3.89
N PHE A 44 -4.93 -0.05 4.86
CA PHE A 44 -4.74 -0.82 6.10
C PHE A 44 -6.02 -0.93 6.93
N ILE A 45 -6.78 0.17 7.08
CA ILE A 45 -8.06 0.16 7.79
C ILE A 45 -9.04 -0.79 7.09
N LYS A 46 -9.21 -0.67 5.77
CA LYS A 46 -10.11 -1.54 5.00
C LYS A 46 -9.71 -3.02 5.09
N HIS A 47 -8.42 -3.33 4.94
CA HIS A 47 -7.90 -4.68 5.15
C HIS A 47 -8.25 -5.22 6.55
N THR A 48 -8.08 -4.38 7.57
CA THR A 48 -8.42 -4.76 8.95
C THR A 48 -9.92 -5.00 9.14
N GLU A 49 -10.78 -4.18 8.54
CA GLU A 49 -12.23 -4.37 8.59
C GLU A 49 -12.68 -5.62 7.82
N TYR A 50 -12.08 -5.92 6.67
CA TYR A 50 -12.42 -7.12 5.90
C TYR A 50 -12.00 -8.41 6.60
N ASN A 51 -10.83 -8.44 7.23
CA ASN A 51 -10.36 -9.61 7.98
C ASN A 51 -11.15 -9.90 9.27
N LYS A 52 -11.98 -8.96 9.77
CA LYS A 52 -12.90 -9.25 10.88
C LYS A 52 -14.04 -10.17 10.48
N VAL A 53 -14.32 -10.30 9.18
CA VAL A 53 -15.40 -11.10 8.65
C VAL A 53 -14.78 -12.23 7.82
N GLU A 54 -14.78 -13.45 8.34
CA GLU A 54 -14.11 -14.61 7.72
C GLU A 54 -14.55 -14.88 6.26
N SER A 55 -15.74 -14.42 5.86
CA SER A 55 -16.27 -14.60 4.51
C SER A 55 -15.84 -13.52 3.49
N ASN A 56 -15.02 -12.54 3.89
CA ASN A 56 -14.68 -11.40 3.03
C ASN A 56 -13.17 -11.34 2.74
N ASN A 57 -12.68 -12.32 2.00
CA ASN A 57 -11.28 -12.43 1.60
C ASN A 57 -10.96 -11.44 0.47
N ARG A 58 -10.87 -10.14 0.78
CA ARG A 58 -10.53 -9.07 -0.16
C ARG A 58 -9.10 -8.62 0.02
N LEU A 59 -8.35 -8.61 -1.07
CA LEU A 59 -7.01 -8.04 -1.10
C LEU A 59 -7.11 -6.52 -1.32
N VAL A 60 -6.70 -5.74 -0.32
CA VAL A 60 -6.66 -4.28 -0.42
C VAL A 60 -5.22 -3.83 -0.53
N ILE A 61 -4.86 -3.12 -1.60
CA ILE A 61 -3.47 -2.72 -1.89
C ILE A 61 -3.40 -1.19 -1.98
N PRO A 62 -2.52 -0.53 -1.20
CA PRO A 62 -2.25 0.88 -1.38
C PRO A 62 -1.35 1.09 -2.59
N VAL A 63 -1.64 2.12 -3.39
CA VAL A 63 -0.86 2.49 -4.57
C VAL A 63 -0.49 3.97 -4.47
N LEU A 64 0.81 4.24 -4.58
CA LEU A 64 1.32 5.60 -4.75
C LEU A 64 1.18 5.99 -6.22
N ASN A 65 0.46 7.06 -6.51
CA ASN A 65 0.16 7.49 -7.88
C ASN A 65 1.33 8.30 -8.48
N THR A 66 2.49 7.67 -8.56
CA THR A 66 3.71 8.21 -9.14
C THR A 66 4.57 7.07 -9.64
N THR A 67 5.50 7.34 -10.55
CA THR A 67 6.44 6.30 -10.98
C THR A 67 7.50 6.04 -9.93
N ARG A 68 8.12 4.85 -9.94
CA ARG A 68 9.23 4.53 -9.01
C ARG A 68 10.41 5.52 -9.13
N ASN A 69 10.69 6.01 -10.35
CA ASN A 69 11.74 7.00 -10.58
C ASN A 69 11.39 8.37 -9.99
N GLU A 70 10.13 8.79 -10.07
CA GLU A 70 9.66 10.06 -9.50
C GLU A 70 9.50 9.99 -7.98
N LEU A 71 9.14 8.82 -7.43
CA LEU A 71 9.06 8.61 -5.99
C LEU A 71 10.38 8.95 -5.29
N GLN A 72 11.52 8.67 -5.94
CA GLN A 72 12.86 9.03 -5.43
C GLN A 72 13.05 10.53 -5.19
N LEU A 73 12.28 11.38 -5.87
CA LEU A 73 12.29 12.83 -5.70
C LEU A 73 11.39 13.30 -4.55
N LYS A 74 10.46 12.44 -4.07
CA LYS A 74 9.53 12.71 -2.96
C LYS A 74 10.23 12.42 -1.62
N THR A 75 11.21 13.26 -1.27
CA THR A 75 12.10 13.03 -0.11
C THR A 75 11.36 12.87 1.22
N GLU A 76 10.31 13.65 1.47
CA GLU A 76 9.49 13.53 2.67
C GLU A 76 8.70 12.21 2.73
N VAL A 77 8.19 11.76 1.59
CA VAL A 77 7.44 10.51 1.45
C VAL A 77 8.37 9.35 1.76
N ILE A 78 9.55 9.33 1.13
CA ILE A 78 10.57 8.32 1.37
C ILE A 78 11.03 8.32 2.83
N PHE A 79 11.35 9.49 3.37
CA PHE A 79 11.75 9.61 4.77
C PHE A 79 10.69 9.01 5.70
N TRP A 80 9.42 9.29 5.44
CA TRP A 80 8.32 8.73 6.21
C TRP A 80 8.26 7.20 6.07
N PHE A 81 8.37 6.65 4.85
CA PHE A 81 8.34 5.19 4.61
C PHE A 81 9.49 4.46 5.31
N GLU A 82 10.71 4.98 5.22
CA GLU A 82 11.90 4.38 5.84
C GLU A 82 11.82 4.39 7.37
N ASN A 83 11.28 5.47 7.97
CA ASN A 83 11.31 5.67 9.42
C ASN A 83 10.02 5.23 10.14
N SER A 84 8.88 5.16 9.44
CA SER A 84 7.57 4.87 10.07
C SER A 84 7.05 3.47 9.78
N VAL A 85 7.36 2.92 8.60
CA VAL A 85 6.87 1.60 8.17
C VAL A 85 7.99 0.67 7.67
N HIS A 86 9.25 1.05 7.89
CA HIS A 86 10.45 0.27 7.64
C HIS A 86 10.55 -0.31 6.21
N LEU A 87 10.04 0.43 5.23
CA LEU A 87 10.16 0.08 3.81
C LEU A 87 11.32 0.86 3.21
N SER A 88 12.21 0.15 2.51
CA SER A 88 13.35 0.75 1.82
C SER A 88 12.93 1.27 0.44
N ARG A 89 13.77 2.14 -0.15
CA ARG A 89 13.56 2.69 -1.50
C ARG A 89 13.50 1.63 -2.60
N ASP A 90 14.10 0.48 -2.33
CA ASP A 90 14.24 -0.63 -3.30
C ASP A 90 13.13 -1.69 -3.15
N ASP A 91 12.28 -1.57 -2.12
CA ASP A 91 11.08 -2.41 -1.93
C ASP A 91 9.94 -2.00 -2.88
#